data_AF-A0A1H9T6A8-F1
#
_entry.id   AF-A0A1H9T6A8-F1
#
_cell.length_a   1.000
_cell.length_b   1.000
_cell.length_c   1.000
_cell.angle_alpha   90.00
_cell.angle_beta   90.00
_cell.angle_gamma   90.00
#
_symmetry.space_group_name_H-M   'P 1'
#
loop_
_entity.id
_entity.type
_entity.pdbx_description
1 polymer ?
#
loop_
_entity_poly.entity_id
_entity_poly.type
_entity_poly.pdbx_seq_one_letter_code
_entity_poly.pdbx_strand_id
1 'polypeptide(L)'
;MHESGSAAVVGELYDLPLTVLRDHLLPAEPPELEIGVIELADGSAALATVLRDAVVEPLLRSGDIQDISYLGDWREFLQREG
;
A
#
# COMPACT_ATOMS: atom_id res chain seq x y z
N MET A 1 8.58 19.74 -4.87
CA MET A 1 7.38 19.42 -5.67
C MET A 1 7.63 18.01 -6.19
N HIS A 2 7.10 17.00 -5.51
CA HIS A 2 7.23 15.61 -5.94
C HIS A 2 6.29 15.41 -7.14
N GLU A 3 6.79 14.84 -8.22
CA GLU A 3 5.98 14.52 -9.39
C GLU A 3 4.97 13.45 -8.98
N SER A 4 3.69 13.80 -8.96
CA SER A 4 2.61 12.85 -8.73
C SER A 4 2.48 11.95 -9.95
N GLY A 5 3.16 10.81 -9.92
CA GLY A 5 2.97 9.71 -10.88
C GLY A 5 1.84 8.78 -10.45
N SER A 6 1.20 8.12 -11.40
CA SER A 6 0.35 6.96 -11.14
C SER A 6 1.03 5.71 -11.69
N ALA A 7 0.96 4.62 -10.93
CA ALA A 7 1.46 3.32 -11.35
C ALA A 7 0.41 2.25 -11.05
N ALA A 8 0.31 1.25 -11.92
CA ALA A 8 -0.46 0.05 -11.63
C ALA A 8 0.35 -0.84 -10.68
N VAL A 9 -0.28 -1.28 -9.59
CA VAL A 9 0.35 -2.15 -8.59
C VAL A 9 -0.37 -3.49 -8.56
N VAL A 10 0.38 -4.57 -8.70
CA VAL A 10 -0.12 -5.95 -8.57
C VAL A 10 -0.43 -6.22 -7.10
N GLY A 11 -1.64 -6.69 -6.84
CA GLY A 11 -2.11 -7.03 -5.51
C GLY A 11 -2.95 -8.29 -5.49
N GLU A 12 -3.41 -8.65 -4.29
CA GLU A 12 -4.29 -9.79 -4.06
C GLU A 12 -5.61 -9.30 -3.48
N LEU A 13 -6.72 -9.82 -3.98
CA LEU A 13 -8.06 -9.47 -3.51
C LEU A 13 -8.64 -10.64 -2.72
N TYR A 14 -9.07 -10.36 -1.48
CA TYR A 14 -9.62 -11.35 -0.56
C TYR A 14 -11.02 -10.95 -0.10
N ASP A 15 -11.94 -11.92 -0.08
CA ASP A 15 -13.20 -11.79 0.66
C ASP A 15 -12.93 -12.11 2.14
N LEU A 16 -12.93 -11.06 2.96
CA LEU A 16 -12.51 -11.12 4.36
C LEU A 16 -13.65 -10.67 5.29
N PRO A 17 -14.03 -11.49 6.29
CA PRO A 17 -14.98 -11.05 7.30
C PRO A 17 -14.44 -9.84 8.08
N LEU A 18 -15.31 -8.84 8.32
CA LEU A 18 -14.93 -7.64 9.09
C LEU A 18 -14.44 -7.98 10.51
N THR A 19 -14.87 -9.10 11.08
CA THR A 19 -14.35 -9.59 12.36
C THR A 19 -12.87 -9.95 12.28
N VAL A 20 -12.42 -10.58 11.19
CA VAL A 20 -11.00 -10.89 10.99
C VAL A 20 -10.20 -9.61 10.77
N LEU A 21 -10.73 -8.68 9.98
CA LEU A 21 -10.11 -7.37 9.79
C LEU A 21 -9.91 -6.65 11.14
N ARG A 22 -10.97 -6.54 11.94
CA ARG A 22 -10.98 -5.84 13.23
C ARG A 22 -10.13 -6.53 14.31
N ASP A 23 -10.22 -7.85 14.42
CA ASP A 23 -9.68 -8.60 15.55
C ASP A 23 -8.25 -9.11 15.29
N HIS A 24 -7.83 -9.19 14.03
CA HIS A 24 -6.53 -9.75 13.65
C HIS A 24 -5.67 -8.85 12.76
N LEU A 25 -6.19 -8.32 11.66
CA LEU A 25 -5.36 -7.55 10.72
C LEU A 25 -5.06 -6.15 11.23
N LEU A 26 -6.08 -5.32 11.49
CA LEU A 26 -5.87 -3.94 11.93
C LEU A 26 -5.01 -3.82 13.19
N PRO A 27 -5.15 -4.68 14.22
CA PRO A 27 -4.28 -4.61 15.40
C PRO A 27 -2.82 -5.00 15.12
N ALA A 28 -2.54 -5.74 14.04
CA ALA A 28 -1.21 -6.19 13.68
C ALA A 28 -0.51 -5.27 12.66
N GLU A 29 -1.23 -4.34 12.06
CA GLU A 29 -0.67 -3.39 11.09
C GLU A 29 0.31 -2.39 11.78
N PRO A 30 1.44 -2.07 11.15
CA PRO A 30 2.31 -0.99 11.59
C PRO A 30 1.60 0.37 11.69
N PRO A 31 2.04 1.27 12.59
CA PRO A 31 1.38 2.56 12.82
C PRO A 31 1.41 3.52 11.63
N GLU A 32 2.30 3.31 10.66
CA GLU A 32 2.38 4.05 9.41
C GLU A 32 1.29 3.65 8.41
N LEU A 33 0.62 2.51 8.60
CA LEU A 33 -0.39 2.00 7.67
C LEU A 33 -1.82 2.23 8.17
N GLU A 34 -2.75 2.36 7.22
CA GLU A 34 -4.19 2.44 7.47
C GLU A 34 -5.00 1.76 6.37
N ILE A 35 -6.31 1.62 6.58
CA ILE A 35 -7.22 1.14 5.53
C ILE A 35 -7.73 2.32 4.72
N GLY A 36 -7.48 2.27 3.41
CA GLY A 36 -8.03 3.16 2.42
C GLY A 36 -8.95 2.45 1.44
N VAL A 37 -9.47 3.22 0.49
CA VAL A 37 -10.21 2.72 -0.68
C VAL A 37 -9.34 2.93 -1.91
N ILE A 38 -9.19 1.88 -2.72
CA ILE A 38 -8.47 1.92 -3.99
C ILE A 38 -9.40 1.57 -5.15
N GLU A 39 -9.01 1.97 -6.37
CA GLU A 39 -9.65 1.57 -7.61
C GLU A 39 -8.89 0.39 -8.23
N LEU A 40 -9.62 -0.66 -8.61
CA LEU A 40 -9.10 -1.81 -9.34
C LEU A 40 -9.10 -1.54 -10.84
N ALA A 41 -8.37 -2.34 -11.61
CA ALA A 41 -8.22 -2.15 -13.06
C ALA A 41 -9.54 -2.25 -13.85
N ASP A 42 -10.58 -2.88 -13.28
CA ASP A 42 -11.92 -2.97 -13.86
C ASP A 42 -12.84 -1.79 -13.46
N GLY A 43 -12.31 -0.81 -12.71
CA GLY A 43 -13.02 0.36 -12.21
C GLY A 43 -13.83 0.13 -10.94
N SER A 44 -13.81 -1.09 -10.37
CA SER A 44 -14.44 -1.36 -9.07
C SER A 44 -13.59 -0.84 -7.92
N ALA A 45 -14.20 -0.65 -6.75
CA ALA A 45 -13.52 -0.19 -5.55
C ALA A 45 -13.27 -1.35 -4.56
N ALA A 46 -12.14 -1.31 -3.87
CA ALA A 46 -11.80 -2.27 -2.82
C ALA A 46 -11.15 -1.58 -1.61
N LEU A 47 -11.23 -2.21 -0.44
CA LEU A 47 -10.43 -1.83 0.71
C LEU A 47 -9.00 -2.35 0.55
N ALA A 48 -8.01 -1.53 0.91
CA ALA A 48 -6.60 -1.91 0.89
C ALA A 48 -5.82 -1.24 2.03
N THR A 49 -4.72 -1.87 2.43
CA THR A 49 -3.72 -1.26 3.30
C THR A 49 -2.94 -0.21 2.51
N VAL A 50 -2.91 1.02 3.01
CA VAL A 50 -2.23 2.17 2.39
C VAL A 50 -1.32 2.85 3.42
N LEU A 51 -0.32 3.59 2.93
CA LEU A 51 0.52 4.44 3.78
C LEU A 51 -0.28 5.67 4.22
N ARG A 52 -0.29 5.97 5.52
CA ARG A 52 -1.01 7.13 6.07
C ARG A 52 -0.47 8.44 5.49
N ASP A 53 -1.35 9.31 5.02
CA ASP A 53 -0.96 10.61 4.44
C ASP A 53 -0.05 11.44 5.36
N ALA A 54 -0.31 11.39 6.67
CA ALA A 54 0.44 12.13 7.68
C ALA A 54 1.93 11.75 7.78
N VAL A 55 2.31 10.54 7.32
CA VAL A 55 3.70 10.06 7.39
C VAL A 55 4.43 10.08 6.05
N VAL A 56 3.73 10.25 4.93
CA VAL A 56 4.32 10.27 3.57
C VAL A 56 5.42 11.32 3.46
N GLU A 57 5.09 12.60 3.72
CA GLU A 57 6.05 13.70 3.59
C GLU A 57 7.26 13.56 4.54
N PRO A 58 7.09 13.22 5.84
CA PRO A 58 8.22 12.90 6.71
C PRO A 58 9.14 11.80 6.17
N LEU A 59 8.60 10.70 5.67
CA LEU A 59 9.37 9.55 5.17
C LEU A 59 10.11 9.89 3.87
N LEU A 60 9.47 10.64 2.97
CA LEU A 60 10.14 11.15 1.75
C LEU A 60 11.34 12.04 2.10
N ARG A 61 11.20 12.88 3.13
CA ARG A 61 12.29 13.78 3.56
C ARG A 61 13.44 13.06 4.23
N SER A 62 13.17 12.03 5.03
CA SER A 62 14.23 11.26 5.68
C SER A 62 14.95 10.31 4.71
N GLY A 63 14.28 9.92 3.62
CA GLY A 63 14.79 8.92 2.69
C GLY A 63 14.58 7.48 3.18
N ASP A 64 13.70 7.28 4.17
CA ASP A 64 13.39 5.96 4.74
C ASP A 64 12.42 5.14 3.87
N ILE A 65 11.92 5.73 2.76
CA ILE A 65 11.12 5.04 1.77
C ILE A 65 11.78 5.09 0.40
N GLN A 66 11.65 3.99 -0.34
CA GLN A 66 12.14 3.84 -1.70
C GLN A 66 10.96 3.72 -2.65
N ASP A 67 11.00 4.47 -3.75
CA ASP A 67 10.03 4.30 -4.83
C ASP A 67 10.35 3.02 -5.63
N ILE A 68 9.41 2.10 -5.66
CA ILE A 68 9.45 0.84 -6.42
C ILE A 68 8.36 0.76 -7.49
N SER A 69 7.71 1.88 -7.79
CA SER A 69 6.56 1.96 -8.71
C SER A 69 6.88 1.50 -10.13
N TYR A 70 8.16 1.53 -10.53
CA TYR A 70 8.62 1.05 -11.84
C TYR A 70 8.55 -0.49 -11.98
N LEU A 71 8.46 -1.23 -10.87
CA LEU A 71 8.20 -2.67 -10.89
C LEU A 71 6.70 -2.95 -10.76
N GLY A 72 5.99 -2.18 -9.93
CA GLY A 72 4.57 -2.39 -9.66
C GLY A 72 4.26 -3.71 -8.95
N ASP A 73 5.25 -4.45 -8.46
CA ASP A 73 5.07 -5.74 -7.78
C ASP A 73 6.12 -5.90 -6.65
N TRP A 74 5.61 -6.04 -5.43
CA TRP A 74 6.44 -6.26 -4.24
C TRP A 74 7.27 -7.54 -4.31
N ARG A 75 6.70 -8.63 -4.85
CA ARG A 75 7.40 -9.91 -4.99
C ARG A 75 8.52 -9.82 -6.03
N GLU A 76 8.32 -9.06 -7.09
CA GLU A 76 9.35 -8.80 -8.10
C GLU A 76 10.49 -7.96 -7.52
N PHE A 77 10.17 -6.92 -6.74
CA PHE A 77 11.16 -6.13 -6.02
C PHE A 77 12.02 -7.00 -5.11
N LEU A 78 11.41 -7.80 -4.23
CA LEU A 78 12.14 -8.69 -3.33
C LEU A 78 13.03 -9.70 -4.05
N GLN A 79 12.64 -10.16 -5.25
CA GLN A 79 13.47 -11.09 -6.03
C GLN A 79 14.67 -10.42 -6.70
N ARG A 80 14.57 -9.13 -7.01
CA ARG A 80 15.62 -8.38 -7.75
C ARG A 80 16.55 -7.60 -6.84
N GLU A 81 16.01 -7.02 -5.77
CA GLU A 81 16.65 -5.96 -4.98
C GLU A 81 16.54 -6.19 -3.47
N GLY A 82 15.80 -7.21 -3.03
CA GLY A 82 15.60 -7.57 -1.62
C GLY A 82 16.63 -8.53 -1.03
#